data_AF-A0A7S0CDQ5-F1
#
_entry.id   AF-A0A7S0CDQ5-F1
#
_cell.length_a   1.000
_cell.length_b   1.000
_cell.length_c   1.000
_cell.angle_alpha   90.00
_cell.angle_beta   90.00
_cell.angle_gamma   90.00
#
_symmetry.space_group_name_H-M   'P 1'
#
loop_
_entity.id
_entity.type
_entity.pdbx_description
1 polymer ?
#
loop_
_entity_poly.entity_id
_entity_poly.type
_entity_poly.pdbx_seq_one_letter_code
_entity_poly.pdbx_strand_id
1 'polypeptide(L)'
;DQFLGCTICQDRFVGLYDKTCGSAKTTRLCKRFRQPFDKRHQQPLDPSSWTELALWLWEVHNDVNFMVLKDEADREGRVLSKDEKISVIWPSIELCSNCWGPLTKSGERSNKNYDKERMYAFLKTQYWPAGVHHRRFVVLDAKKDDAENHHDYGDYHEFLDFVQGPFGLSIALFSVVQLFFWIRRRRRFEQIGRDKRRVESIGVISSSNNKV
;
A
#
# COMPACT_ATOMS: atom_id res chain seq x y z
N ASP A 1 -5.74 9.35 17.29
CA ASP A 1 -6.65 8.23 17.02
C ASP A 1 -5.96 7.12 16.25
N GLN A 2 -6.13 5.87 16.70
CA GLN A 2 -5.61 4.70 16.00
C GLN A 2 -6.66 4.17 15.03
N PHE A 3 -6.26 3.78 13.82
CA PHE A 3 -7.17 3.27 12.79
C PHE A 3 -7.91 1.99 13.22
N LEU A 4 -7.26 1.12 14.00
CA LEU A 4 -7.88 -0.03 14.67
C LEU A 4 -7.38 -0.08 16.12
N GLY A 5 -8.08 0.65 17.00
CA GLY A 5 -7.65 0.85 18.38
C GLY A 5 -7.93 -0.31 19.35
N CYS A 6 -8.59 -1.39 18.90
CA CYS A 6 -8.96 -2.52 19.74
C CYS A 6 -8.30 -3.83 19.28
N THR A 7 -7.90 -4.69 20.22
CA THR A 7 -7.21 -5.96 19.91
C THR A 7 -8.08 -6.91 19.08
N ILE A 8 -9.36 -7.03 19.44
CA ILE A 8 -10.34 -7.82 18.68
C ILE A 8 -10.49 -7.28 17.25
N CYS A 9 -10.44 -5.96 17.08
CA CYS A 9 -10.52 -5.30 15.78
C CYS A 9 -9.31 -5.67 14.91
N GLN A 10 -8.12 -5.69 15.51
CA GLN A 10 -6.87 -6.08 14.83
C GLN A 10 -6.92 -7.55 14.42
N ASP A 11 -7.35 -8.46 15.30
CA ASP A 11 -7.50 -9.88 14.99
C ASP A 11 -8.51 -10.11 13.86
N ARG A 12 -9.64 -9.39 13.88
CA ARG A 12 -10.66 -9.46 12.81
C ARG A 12 -10.14 -8.91 11.49
N PHE A 13 -9.36 -7.82 11.52
CA PHE A 13 -8.71 -7.28 10.33
C PHE A 13 -7.75 -8.29 9.71
N VAL A 14 -6.86 -8.89 10.50
CA VAL A 14 -5.91 -9.92 10.02
C VAL A 14 -6.68 -11.12 9.46
N GLY A 15 -7.69 -11.61 10.18
CA GLY A 15 -8.51 -12.72 9.72
C GLY A 15 -9.26 -12.42 8.42
N LEU A 16 -9.73 -11.18 8.22
CA LEU A 16 -10.35 -10.75 6.97
C LEU A 16 -9.31 -10.70 5.84
N TYR A 17 -8.13 -10.14 6.10
CA TYR A 17 -7.04 -10.06 5.14
C TYR A 17 -6.57 -11.44 4.68
N ASP A 18 -6.35 -12.38 5.59
CA ASP A 18 -5.89 -13.74 5.25
C ASP A 18 -6.93 -14.48 4.38
N LYS A 19 -8.21 -14.34 4.71
CA LYS A 19 -9.31 -14.93 3.92
C LYS A 19 -9.44 -14.32 2.53
N THR A 20 -9.23 -13.00 2.40
CA THR A 20 -9.55 -12.25 1.18
C THR A 20 -8.35 -12.08 0.25
N CYS A 21 -7.15 -11.87 0.82
CA CYS A 21 -5.90 -11.54 0.14
C CYS A 21 -4.82 -12.61 0.31
N GLY A 22 -4.75 -13.28 1.46
CA GLY A 22 -3.68 -14.24 1.81
C GLY A 22 -3.79 -15.61 1.12
N SER A 23 -4.94 -15.94 0.53
CA SER A 23 -5.15 -17.22 -0.15
C SER A 23 -4.95 -17.16 -1.67
N ALA A 24 -4.60 -18.29 -2.28
CA ALA A 24 -4.46 -18.44 -3.74
C ALA A 24 -5.73 -18.06 -4.53
N LYS A 25 -6.89 -17.98 -3.86
CA LYS A 25 -8.15 -17.46 -4.40
C LYS A 25 -8.34 -16.01 -3.95
N THR A 26 -7.57 -15.10 -4.55
CA THR A 26 -7.69 -13.66 -4.29
C THR A 26 -9.12 -13.18 -4.59
N THR A 27 -9.82 -12.66 -3.58
CA THR A 27 -11.18 -12.11 -3.73
C THR A 27 -11.15 -10.75 -4.44
N ARG A 28 -12.33 -10.20 -4.81
CA ARG A 28 -12.44 -8.88 -5.47
C ARG A 28 -11.76 -7.75 -4.68
N LEU A 29 -11.72 -7.84 -3.34
CA LEU A 29 -11.16 -6.82 -2.46
C LEU A 29 -9.68 -6.54 -2.75
N CYS A 30 -8.87 -7.56 -2.96
CA CYS A 30 -7.42 -7.39 -3.18
C CYS A 30 -7.08 -7.33 -4.67
N LYS A 31 -8.00 -7.79 -5.55
CA LYS A 31 -7.92 -7.53 -6.99
C LYS A 31 -8.00 -6.04 -7.32
N ARG A 32 -8.62 -5.22 -6.46
CA ARG A 32 -8.67 -3.75 -6.58
C ARG A 32 -7.28 -3.12 -6.75
N PHE A 33 -6.25 -3.75 -6.19
CA PHE A 33 -4.85 -3.30 -6.26
C PHE A 33 -3.98 -4.08 -7.24
N ARG A 34 -4.55 -5.00 -8.03
CA ARG A 34 -3.82 -5.62 -9.15
C ARG A 34 -3.70 -4.60 -10.28
N GLN A 35 -2.78 -3.68 -10.11
CA GLN A 35 -2.36 -2.79 -11.19
C GLN A 35 -1.42 -3.56 -12.12
N PRO A 36 -1.54 -3.37 -13.45
CA PRO A 36 -0.42 -3.71 -14.32
C PRO A 36 0.81 -2.94 -13.81
N PHE A 37 1.90 -3.66 -13.60
CA PHE A 37 3.17 -3.06 -13.19
C PHE A 37 3.97 -2.78 -14.45
N ASP A 38 4.37 -1.53 -14.69
CA ASP A 38 5.26 -1.25 -15.80
C ASP A 38 6.66 -1.70 -15.42
N LYS A 39 7.06 -2.88 -15.93
CA LYS A 39 8.41 -3.42 -15.72
C LYS A 39 9.51 -2.48 -16.20
N ARG A 40 9.22 -1.58 -17.15
CA ARG A 40 10.20 -0.63 -17.71
C ARG A 40 10.45 0.54 -16.76
N HIS A 41 9.42 1.03 -16.11
CA HIS A 41 9.50 2.21 -15.24
C HIS A 41 9.48 1.88 -13.73
N GLN A 42 9.35 0.59 -13.37
CA GLN A 42 9.28 0.10 -11.99
C GLN A 42 8.22 0.81 -11.13
N GLN A 43 7.12 1.25 -11.75
CA GLN A 43 6.06 1.99 -11.08
C GLN A 43 4.67 1.44 -11.45
N PRO A 44 3.69 1.54 -10.53
CA PRO A 44 2.28 1.36 -10.87
C PRO A 44 1.89 2.36 -11.97
N LEU A 45 1.09 1.93 -12.96
CA LEU A 45 0.69 2.80 -14.06
C LEU A 45 -0.28 3.93 -13.63
N ASP A 46 -0.93 3.82 -12.47
CA ASP A 46 -1.99 4.76 -12.09
C ASP A 46 -1.84 5.32 -10.64
N PRO A 47 -1.62 6.64 -10.49
CA PRO A 47 -1.62 7.36 -9.21
C PRO A 47 -2.93 7.22 -8.40
N SER A 48 -4.05 6.88 -9.06
CA SER A 48 -5.34 6.61 -8.38
C SER A 48 -5.27 5.49 -7.34
N SER A 49 -4.23 4.65 -7.42
CA SER A 49 -3.99 3.54 -6.49
C SER A 49 -3.93 3.95 -5.02
N TRP A 50 -3.40 5.14 -4.70
CA TRP A 50 -3.32 5.63 -3.31
C TRP A 50 -4.68 6.05 -2.76
N THR A 51 -5.48 6.74 -3.57
CA THR A 51 -6.87 7.08 -3.24
C THR A 51 -7.69 5.81 -3.00
N GLU A 52 -7.57 4.85 -3.91
CA GLU A 52 -8.28 3.57 -3.80
C GLU A 52 -7.79 2.75 -2.60
N LEU A 53 -6.51 2.86 -2.21
CA LEU A 53 -5.98 2.23 -1.01
C LEU A 53 -6.57 2.83 0.26
N ALA A 54 -6.61 4.16 0.36
CA ALA A 54 -7.19 4.86 1.49
C ALA A 54 -8.69 4.50 1.65
N LEU A 55 -9.44 4.52 0.55
CA LEU A 55 -10.86 4.14 0.55
C LEU A 55 -11.05 2.67 0.93
N TRP A 56 -10.23 1.75 0.42
CA TRP A 56 -10.31 0.34 0.80
C TRP A 56 -10.01 0.09 2.27
N LEU A 57 -8.97 0.74 2.82
CA LEU A 57 -8.67 0.64 4.25
C LEU A 57 -9.89 1.07 5.07
N TRP A 58 -10.50 2.20 4.71
CA TRP A 58 -11.70 2.71 5.36
C TRP A 58 -12.92 1.77 5.23
N GLU A 59 -13.14 1.16 4.06
CA GLU A 59 -14.19 0.15 3.89
C GLU A 59 -13.98 -1.03 4.84
N VAL A 60 -12.74 -1.52 4.92
CA VAL A 60 -12.34 -2.63 5.79
C VAL A 60 -12.51 -2.27 7.27
N HIS A 61 -12.18 -1.05 7.67
CA HIS A 61 -12.43 -0.57 9.03
C HIS A 61 -13.92 -0.68 9.40
N ASN A 62 -14.80 -0.20 8.51
CA ASN A 62 -16.24 -0.29 8.74
C ASN A 62 -16.75 -1.74 8.74
N ASP A 63 -16.20 -2.60 7.90
CA ASP A 63 -16.53 -4.03 7.91
C ASP A 63 -16.12 -4.68 9.24
N VAL A 64 -14.94 -4.33 9.78
CA VAL A 64 -14.47 -4.80 11.09
C VAL A 64 -15.38 -4.30 12.20
N ASN A 65 -15.77 -3.03 12.21
CA ASN A 65 -16.71 -2.50 13.20
C ASN A 65 -18.03 -3.28 13.20
N PHE A 66 -18.57 -3.55 12.00
CA PHE A 66 -19.78 -4.35 11.85
C PHE A 66 -19.59 -5.80 12.33
N MET A 67 -18.44 -6.43 12.05
CA MET A 67 -18.14 -7.79 12.54
C MET A 67 -18.10 -7.85 14.07
N VAL A 68 -17.45 -6.87 14.71
CA VAL A 68 -17.37 -6.80 16.17
C VAL A 68 -18.76 -6.64 16.79
N LEU A 69 -19.57 -5.71 16.26
CA LEU A 69 -20.95 -5.52 16.71
C LEU A 69 -21.79 -6.79 16.53
N LYS A 70 -21.62 -7.48 15.40
CA LYS A 70 -22.32 -8.74 15.13
C LYS A 70 -21.91 -9.84 16.12
N ASP A 71 -20.62 -10.00 16.37
CA ASP A 71 -20.12 -11.00 17.31
C ASP A 71 -20.61 -10.74 18.74
N GLU A 72 -20.78 -9.48 19.13
CA GLU A 72 -21.40 -9.09 20.40
C GLU A 72 -22.89 -9.48 20.46
N ALA A 73 -23.67 -9.12 19.45
CA ALA A 73 -25.08 -9.48 19.39
C ALA A 73 -25.31 -11.00 19.35
N ASP A 74 -24.47 -11.74 18.61
CA ASP A 74 -24.53 -13.19 18.53
C ASP A 74 -24.23 -13.84 19.89
N ARG A 75 -23.27 -13.29 20.67
CA ARG A 75 -22.99 -13.74 22.06
C ARG A 75 -24.15 -13.49 23.01
N GLU A 76 -24.89 -12.41 22.80
CA GLU A 76 -26.06 -12.04 23.59
C GLU A 76 -27.36 -12.72 23.11
N GLY A 77 -27.30 -13.47 22.01
CA GLY A 77 -28.46 -14.14 21.43
C GLY A 77 -29.52 -13.18 20.88
N ARG A 78 -29.12 -11.97 20.48
CA ARG A 78 -30.02 -10.92 19.97
C ARG A 78 -29.79 -10.61 18.50
N VAL A 79 -30.80 -10.01 17.88
CA VAL A 79 -30.74 -9.54 16.49
C VAL A 79 -30.42 -8.06 16.46
N LEU A 80 -29.43 -7.66 15.64
CA LEU A 80 -29.08 -6.27 15.45
C LEU A 80 -30.22 -5.47 14.81
N SER A 81 -30.62 -4.39 15.47
CA SER A 81 -31.54 -3.39 14.92
C SER A 81 -30.91 -2.63 13.75
N LYS A 82 -31.73 -1.91 12.98
CA LYS A 82 -31.23 -1.09 11.86
C LYS A 82 -30.34 0.06 12.36
N ASP A 83 -30.73 0.69 13.47
CA ASP A 83 -30.02 1.85 14.01
C ASP A 83 -28.64 1.48 14.53
N GLU A 84 -28.51 0.32 15.18
CA GLU A 84 -27.21 -0.20 15.62
C GLU A 84 -26.26 -0.48 14.45
N LYS A 85 -26.78 -1.02 13.34
CA LYS A 85 -25.94 -1.26 12.15
C LYS A 85 -25.46 0.04 11.52
N ILE A 86 -26.24 1.11 11.62
CA ILE A 86 -25.89 2.42 11.09
C ILE A 86 -24.92 3.14 12.03
N SER A 87 -25.08 3.00 13.35
CA SER A 87 -24.26 3.72 14.34
C SER A 87 -22.78 3.31 14.33
N VAL A 88 -22.47 2.08 13.90
CA VAL A 88 -21.08 1.59 13.79
C VAL A 88 -20.36 1.99 12.51
N ILE A 89 -21.08 2.58 11.54
CA ILE A 89 -20.49 3.07 10.30
C ILE A 89 -19.89 4.44 10.55
N TRP A 90 -18.59 4.56 10.28
CA TRP A 90 -17.85 5.80 10.34
C TRP A 90 -17.54 6.34 8.93
N PRO A 91 -17.61 7.65 8.67
CA PRO A 91 -18.08 8.71 9.57
C PRO A 91 -19.61 8.74 9.72
N SER A 92 -20.12 9.31 10.81
CA SER A 92 -21.57 9.56 10.91
C SER A 92 -22.04 10.55 9.85
N ILE A 93 -23.36 10.62 9.62
CA ILE A 93 -23.93 11.62 8.70
C ILE A 93 -23.67 13.06 9.15
N GLU A 94 -23.58 13.26 10.46
CA GLU A 94 -23.35 14.56 11.06
C GLU A 94 -21.92 15.03 10.81
N LEU A 95 -20.96 14.09 10.81
CA LEU A 95 -19.55 14.36 10.52
C LEU A 95 -19.30 14.61 9.04
N CYS A 96 -19.98 13.87 8.15
CA CYS A 96 -19.89 14.12 6.71
C CYS A 96 -21.20 13.81 5.98
N SER A 97 -22.09 14.79 5.93
CA SER A 97 -23.38 14.67 5.24
C SER A 97 -23.20 14.44 3.73
N ASN A 98 -22.20 15.11 3.15
CA ASN A 98 -21.91 15.09 1.72
C ASN A 98 -21.19 13.82 1.25
N CYS A 99 -20.62 13.01 2.16
CA CYS A 99 -19.87 11.80 1.81
C CYS A 99 -20.78 10.63 1.41
N TRP A 100 -22.05 10.65 1.81
CA TRP A 100 -22.94 9.50 1.67
C TRP A 100 -23.79 9.58 0.40
N GLY A 101 -23.96 8.44 -0.27
CA GLY A 101 -24.89 8.31 -1.38
C GLY A 101 -26.36 8.24 -0.92
N PRO A 102 -27.31 8.13 -1.86
CA PRO A 102 -28.72 7.94 -1.53
C PRO A 102 -28.93 6.66 -0.70
N LEU A 103 -30.02 6.59 0.07
CA LEU A 103 -30.35 5.37 0.80
C LEU A 103 -30.61 4.21 -0.19
N THR A 104 -30.30 2.97 0.23
CA THR A 104 -30.62 1.80 -0.58
C THR A 104 -32.14 1.63 -0.73
N LYS A 105 -32.57 0.72 -1.60
CA LYS A 105 -34.00 0.35 -1.73
C LYS A 105 -34.61 -0.16 -0.42
N SER A 106 -33.81 -0.69 0.50
CA SER A 106 -34.26 -1.11 1.85
C SER A 106 -34.34 0.05 2.86
N GLY A 107 -34.03 1.29 2.42
CA GLY A 107 -33.91 2.47 3.28
C GLY A 107 -32.66 2.46 4.14
N GLU A 108 -31.70 1.57 3.85
CA GLU A 108 -30.53 1.35 4.70
C GLU A 108 -29.31 2.09 4.15
N ARG A 109 -28.46 2.54 5.09
CA ARG A 109 -27.13 3.04 4.75
C ARG A 109 -26.14 1.90 4.74
N SER A 110 -25.19 1.96 3.81
CA SER A 110 -24.14 0.97 3.69
C SER A 110 -22.81 1.67 3.40
N ASN A 111 -21.72 1.12 3.96
CA ASN A 111 -20.34 1.47 3.61
C ASN A 111 -19.99 1.22 2.12
N LYS A 112 -20.93 0.68 1.33
CA LYS A 112 -20.79 0.46 -0.13
C LYS A 112 -21.40 1.56 -0.98
N ASN A 113 -22.21 2.46 -0.41
CA ASN A 113 -22.85 3.54 -1.15
C ASN A 113 -22.41 4.91 -0.62
N TYR A 114 -21.31 5.40 -1.15
CA TYR A 114 -20.68 6.66 -0.76
C TYR A 114 -20.07 7.35 -1.98
N ASP A 115 -19.93 8.67 -1.89
CA ASP A 115 -19.21 9.47 -2.87
C ASP A 115 -17.70 9.33 -2.61
N LYS A 116 -16.98 8.71 -3.57
CA LYS A 116 -15.55 8.42 -3.44
C LYS A 116 -14.70 9.67 -3.24
N GLU A 117 -14.98 10.73 -3.98
CA GLU A 117 -14.18 11.94 -3.96
C GLU A 117 -14.35 12.68 -2.63
N ARG A 118 -15.60 12.81 -2.19
CA ARG A 118 -15.93 13.48 -0.93
C ARG A 118 -15.48 12.67 0.27
N MET A 119 -15.64 11.35 0.24
CA MET A 119 -15.13 10.46 1.29
C MET A 119 -13.61 10.55 1.39
N TYR A 120 -12.90 10.47 0.25
CA TYR A 120 -11.44 10.59 0.26
C TYR A 120 -10.98 11.98 0.73
N ALA A 121 -11.66 13.05 0.32
CA ALA A 121 -11.37 14.39 0.82
C ALA A 121 -11.54 14.47 2.34
N PHE A 122 -12.61 13.88 2.88
CA PHE A 122 -12.83 13.78 4.33
C PHE A 122 -11.72 12.97 5.01
N LEU A 123 -11.34 11.79 4.48
CA LEU A 123 -10.24 11.00 5.05
C LEU A 123 -8.92 11.77 5.09
N LYS A 124 -8.64 12.58 4.07
CA LYS A 124 -7.46 13.45 4.06
C LYS A 124 -7.47 14.47 5.19
N THR A 125 -8.60 15.13 5.45
CA THR A 125 -8.67 16.09 6.54
C THR A 125 -8.55 15.43 7.92
N GLN A 126 -9.04 14.20 8.07
CA GLN A 126 -8.99 13.47 9.34
C GLN A 126 -7.63 12.86 9.65
N TYR A 127 -7.04 12.11 8.70
CA TYR A 127 -5.83 11.33 8.96
C TYR A 127 -4.53 12.00 8.49
N TRP A 128 -4.62 12.93 7.54
CA TRP A 128 -3.49 13.63 6.97
C TRP A 128 -3.71 15.15 6.92
N PRO A 129 -4.06 15.81 8.04
CA PRO A 129 -4.37 17.25 8.05
C PRO A 129 -3.20 18.13 7.63
N ALA A 130 -1.96 17.68 7.88
CA ALA A 130 -0.74 18.34 7.41
C ALA A 130 -0.33 17.91 5.99
N GLY A 131 -1.01 16.93 5.40
CA GLY A 131 -0.62 16.25 4.17
C GLY A 131 0.28 15.03 4.42
N VAL A 132 0.61 14.33 3.34
CA VAL A 132 1.46 13.12 3.37
C VAL A 132 2.92 13.56 3.25
N HIS A 133 3.59 13.81 4.37
CA HIS A 133 4.98 14.33 4.39
C HIS A 133 6.09 13.29 4.15
N HIS A 134 5.76 12.04 3.79
CA HIS A 134 6.77 11.01 3.60
C HIS A 134 7.32 11.01 2.16
N ARG A 135 8.59 11.42 2.00
CA ARG A 135 9.33 11.46 0.71
C ARG A 135 9.45 10.10 -0.01
N ARG A 136 9.03 9.00 0.62
CA ARG A 136 8.99 7.65 0.03
C ARG A 136 7.64 7.29 -0.61
N PHE A 137 6.61 8.10 -0.39
CA PHE A 137 5.29 7.96 -1.02
C PHE A 137 4.91 9.32 -1.62
N VAL A 138 5.55 9.67 -2.74
CA VAL A 138 5.17 10.85 -3.52
C VAL A 138 3.94 10.47 -4.35
N VAL A 139 2.79 11.07 -4.02
CA VAL A 139 1.73 11.30 -5.01
C VAL A 139 2.24 12.47 -5.86
N LEU A 140 2.55 12.18 -7.12
CA LEU A 140 2.77 13.23 -8.10
C LEU A 140 1.39 13.82 -8.40
N ASP A 141 1.10 14.99 -7.85
CA ASP A 141 0.10 15.84 -8.50
C ASP A 141 0.66 16.14 -9.90
N ALA A 142 -0.02 15.63 -10.92
CA ALA A 142 0.23 16.01 -12.29
C ALA A 142 -0.05 17.52 -12.37
N LYS A 143 1.03 18.30 -12.39
CA LYS A 143 0.98 19.73 -12.67
C LYS A 143 0.24 19.87 -14.00
N LYS A 144 -0.90 20.57 -13.99
CA LYS A 144 -1.46 21.09 -15.22
C LYS A 144 -0.43 22.06 -15.76
N ASP A 145 0.20 21.70 -16.87
CA ASP A 145 1.11 22.57 -17.57
C ASP A 145 0.28 23.69 -18.20
N ASP A 146 0.14 24.79 -17.47
CA ASP A 146 -0.05 26.09 -18.09
C ASP A 146 1.31 26.41 -18.74
N ALA A 147 1.37 26.21 -20.04
CA ALA A 147 2.52 26.50 -20.87
C ALA A 147 2.80 28.01 -20.82
N GLU A 148 3.77 28.41 -20.00
CA GLU A 148 4.41 29.72 -20.15
C GLU A 148 5.93 29.56 -20.08
N ASN A 149 6.55 30.00 -21.17
CA ASN A 149 7.97 29.91 -21.44
C ASN A 149 8.80 30.61 -20.36
N HIS A 150 9.71 29.89 -19.74
CA HIS A 150 10.93 30.49 -19.22
C HIS A 150 12.11 29.54 -19.42
N HIS A 151 12.87 29.81 -20.49
CA HIS A 151 14.22 29.28 -20.64
C HIS A 151 15.12 29.98 -19.61
N ASP A 152 15.66 29.22 -18.67
CA ASP A 152 16.85 29.62 -17.93
C ASP A 152 17.86 28.45 -18.00
N TYR A 153 18.91 28.66 -18.78
CA TYR A 153 19.98 27.69 -18.95
C TYR A 153 21.02 27.98 -17.87
N GLY A 154 20.85 27.32 -16.72
CA GLY A 154 21.75 27.39 -15.58
C GLY A 154 23.15 26.89 -15.92
N ASP A 155 24.09 27.78 -15.66
CA ASP A 155 25.55 27.72 -15.80
C ASP A 155 26.19 26.45 -15.21
N TYR A 156 26.89 25.67 -16.04
CA TYR A 156 27.59 24.43 -15.66
C TYR A 156 29.07 24.64 -15.31
N HIS A 157 29.54 25.89 -15.22
CA HIS A 157 30.96 26.17 -15.06
C HIS A 157 31.52 25.81 -13.68
N GLU A 158 30.68 25.64 -12.65
CA GLU A 158 31.13 25.33 -11.27
C GLU A 158 31.45 23.84 -11.03
N PHE A 159 30.92 22.93 -11.85
CA PHE A 159 31.11 21.48 -11.64
C PHE A 159 32.47 20.97 -12.17
N LEU A 160 33.03 21.63 -13.19
CA LEU A 160 34.29 21.19 -13.82
C LEU A 160 35.53 21.54 -13.00
N ASP A 161 35.48 22.58 -12.16
CA ASP A 161 36.58 22.96 -11.28
C ASP A 161 36.75 21.99 -10.09
N PHE A 162 35.68 21.31 -9.67
CA PHE A 162 35.73 20.29 -8.62
C PHE A 162 36.46 19.00 -9.05
N VAL A 163 36.43 18.69 -10.35
CA VAL A 163 37.03 17.46 -10.91
C VAL A 163 38.55 17.60 -11.09
N GLN A 164 39.07 18.82 -11.26
CA GLN A 164 40.52 19.07 -11.42
C GLN A 164 41.25 19.38 -10.10
N GLY A 165 40.53 19.54 -8.99
CA GLY A 165 41.13 19.72 -7.67
C GLY A 165 41.76 18.44 -7.10
N PRO A 166 42.68 18.54 -6.13
CA PRO A 166 43.38 17.40 -5.52
C PRO A 166 42.46 16.39 -4.81
N PHE A 167 41.18 16.72 -4.61
CA PHE A 167 40.17 15.84 -4.01
C PHE A 167 39.36 15.01 -5.03
N GLY A 168 39.38 15.36 -6.33
CA GLY A 168 38.60 14.68 -7.36
C GLY A 168 39.04 13.23 -7.64
N LEU A 169 40.36 13.01 -7.66
CA LEU A 169 40.94 11.67 -7.85
C LEU A 169 40.62 10.72 -6.70
N SER A 170 40.56 11.24 -5.46
CA SER A 170 40.21 10.44 -4.27
C SER A 170 38.77 9.94 -4.32
N ILE A 171 37.83 10.76 -4.80
CA ILE A 171 36.42 10.39 -4.94
C ILE A 171 36.22 9.36 -6.06
N ALA A 172 36.94 9.53 -7.18
CA ALA A 172 36.91 8.56 -8.28
C ALA A 172 37.45 7.19 -7.85
N LEU A 173 38.58 7.15 -7.14
CA LEU A 173 39.15 5.91 -6.61
C LEU A 173 38.22 5.25 -5.58
N PHE A 174 37.60 6.02 -4.69
CA PHE A 174 36.65 5.47 -3.72
C PHE A 174 35.43 4.85 -4.42
N SER A 175 34.92 5.50 -5.47
CA SER A 175 33.79 4.99 -6.26
C SER A 175 34.13 3.69 -6.99
N VAL A 176 35.35 3.59 -7.56
CA VAL A 176 35.84 2.35 -8.20
C VAL A 176 36.02 1.23 -7.18
N VAL A 177 36.55 1.53 -5.99
CA VAL A 177 36.71 0.55 -4.91
C VAL A 177 35.35 0.05 -4.42
N GLN A 178 34.38 0.95 -4.19
CA GLN A 178 33.02 0.58 -3.80
C GLN A 178 32.32 -0.27 -4.86
N LEU A 179 32.49 0.07 -6.15
CA LEU A 179 31.97 -0.72 -7.26
C LEU A 179 32.63 -2.11 -7.31
N PHE A 180 33.94 -2.20 -7.10
CA PHE A 180 34.65 -3.48 -7.05
C PHE A 180 34.17 -4.34 -5.87
N PHE A 181 34.00 -3.77 -4.68
CA PHE A 181 33.44 -4.46 -3.52
C PHE A 181 32.00 -4.91 -3.76
N TRP A 182 31.17 -4.09 -4.42
CA TRP A 182 29.80 -4.45 -4.79
C TRP A 182 29.77 -5.61 -5.79
N ILE A 183 30.59 -5.57 -6.85
CA ILE A 183 30.71 -6.65 -7.83
C ILE A 183 31.17 -7.95 -7.14
N ARG A 184 32.18 -7.86 -6.27
CA ARG A 184 32.71 -9.03 -5.54
C ARG A 184 31.69 -9.60 -4.55
N ARG A 185 30.92 -8.74 -3.87
CA ARG A 185 29.82 -9.15 -2.97
C ARG A 185 28.68 -9.81 -3.75
N ARG A 186 28.31 -9.26 -4.91
CA ARG A 186 27.28 -9.83 -5.79
C ARG A 186 27.66 -11.24 -6.29
N ARG A 187 28.91 -11.43 -6.73
CA ARG A 187 29.40 -12.76 -7.15
C ARG A 187 29.36 -13.81 -6.04
N ARG A 188 29.65 -13.43 -4.78
CA ARG A 188 29.52 -14.34 -3.62
C ARG A 188 28.09 -14.81 -3.39
N PHE A 189 27.10 -13.91 -3.50
CA PHE A 189 25.68 -14.30 -3.36
C PHE A 189 25.21 -15.24 -4.48
N GLU A 190 25.72 -15.07 -5.71
CA GLU A 190 25.39 -15.98 -6.82
C GLU A 190 25.99 -17.39 -6.67
N GLN A 191 27.14 -17.53 -6.00
CA GLN A 191 27.71 -18.84 -5.66
C GLN A 191 26.90 -19.53 -4.55
N ILE A 192 26.57 -18.81 -3.46
CA ILE A 192 25.73 -19.34 -2.37
C ILE A 192 24.36 -19.80 -2.89
N GLY A 193 23.77 -19.04 -3.82
CA GLY A 193 22.50 -19.43 -4.46
C GLY A 193 22.61 -20.62 -5.44
N ARG A 194 23.81 -20.92 -5.98
CA ARG A 194 24.05 -22.10 -6.81
C ARG A 194 24.27 -23.36 -5.95
N ASP A 195 24.99 -23.24 -4.85
CA ASP A 195 25.22 -24.37 -3.94
C ASP A 195 23.94 -24.81 -3.24
N LYS A 196 23.07 -23.87 -2.83
CA LYS A 196 21.76 -24.21 -2.25
C LYS A 196 20.88 -25.01 -3.21
N ARG A 197 20.84 -24.64 -4.49
CA ARG A 197 20.08 -25.36 -5.53
C ARG A 197 20.63 -26.76 -5.83
N ARG A 198 21.95 -26.96 -5.69
CA ARG A 198 22.60 -28.27 -5.87
C ARG A 198 22.31 -29.21 -4.69
N VAL A 199 22.23 -28.70 -3.47
CA VAL A 199 21.85 -29.50 -2.28
C VAL A 199 20.39 -29.95 -2.36
N GLU A 200 19.47 -29.06 -2.77
CA GLU A 200 18.06 -29.40 -2.95
C GLU A 200 17.85 -30.46 -4.06
N SER A 201 18.61 -30.40 -5.16
CA SER A 201 18.52 -31.42 -6.23
C SER A 201 19.01 -32.81 -5.80
N ILE A 202 19.98 -32.90 -4.88
CA ILE A 202 20.49 -34.19 -4.37
C ILE A 202 19.49 -34.80 -3.36
N GLY A 203 18.84 -33.97 -2.53
CA GLY A 203 17.83 -34.42 -1.58
C GLY A 203 16.57 -35.01 -2.23
N VAL A 204 16.19 -34.53 -3.41
CA VAL A 204 15.03 -35.06 -4.16
C VAL A 204 15.31 -36.45 -4.75
N ILE A 205 16.56 -36.75 -5.15
CA ILE A 205 16.93 -38.05 -5.74
C ILE A 205 16.95 -39.16 -4.66
N SER A 206 17.34 -38.84 -3.42
CA SER A 206 17.40 -39.85 -2.35
C SER A 206 16.02 -40.30 -1.83
N SER A 207 14.96 -39.50 -2.01
CA SER A 207 13.61 -39.84 -1.52
C SER A 207 12.84 -40.79 -2.47
N SER A 208 13.30 -40.93 -3.72
CA SER A 208 12.63 -41.77 -4.72
C SER A 208 13.01 -43.27 -4.67
N ASN A 209 14.03 -43.66 -3.91
CA ASN A 209 14.54 -45.05 -3.90
C ASN A 209 14.10 -45.91 -2.70
N ASN A 210 13.17 -45.42 -1.86
CA ASN A 210 12.72 -46.13 -0.65
C ASN A 210 11.23 -46.53 -0.68
N LYS A 211 10.67 -46.74 -1.86
CA LYS A 211 9.36 -47.37 -2.06
C LYS A 211 9.45 -48.49 -3.08
N VAL A 212 9.94 -49.64 -2.65
CA VAL A 212 9.61 -50.98 -3.19
C VAL A 212 9.56 -51.93 -2.02
#